data_AF-A0A4Q6G8B3-F1
#
_entry.id   AF-A0A4Q6G8B3-F1
#
_cell.length_a   1.000
_cell.length_b   1.000
_cell.length_c   1.000
_cell.angle_alpha   90.00
_cell.angle_beta   90.00
_cell.angle_gamma   90.00
#
_symmetry.space_group_name_H-M   'P 1'
#
loop_
_entity.id
_entity.type
_entity.pdbx_description
1 polymer ?
#
loop_
_entity_poly.entity_id
_entity_poly.type
_entity_poly.pdbx_seq_one_letter_code
_entity_poly.pdbx_strand_id
1 'polypeptide(L)'
;MTPYFTDACFRFLRALAKHNDKTWFAANKQKYEDHVRQPFLRLLTDLQPDLAAISPHFRSDPKTVGGSLFRIYRDARFSNDKSPYKPWQGARLYHERRKLVPAPSFYLHLQPGECFVGAGLWHPEPDTQRRVRQFIVDNPGSWKAAAHAPKFRKRFEFEEGEMLSRPPRGFPADFEFIEDLK
;
A
#
# COMPACT_ATOMS: atom_id res chain seq x y z
N MET A 1 -3.79 -24.44 3.49
CA MET A 1 -3.31 -23.55 2.41
C MET A 1 -1.80 -23.58 2.39
N THR A 2 -1.20 -23.75 1.22
CA THR A 2 0.26 -23.62 1.05
C THR A 2 0.63 -22.14 1.18
N PRO A 3 1.59 -21.76 2.04
CA PRO A 3 1.97 -20.36 2.21
C PRO A 3 2.60 -19.82 0.92
N TYR A 4 2.26 -18.59 0.52
CA TYR A 4 2.91 -17.93 -0.62
C TYR A 4 4.38 -17.66 -0.32
N PHE A 5 4.65 -17.04 0.82
CA PHE A 5 5.98 -16.65 1.26
C PHE A 5 6.47 -17.56 2.37
N THR A 6 7.71 -18.01 2.24
CA THR A 6 8.41 -18.81 3.25
C THR A 6 9.52 -17.99 3.91
N ASP A 7 10.18 -18.53 4.92
CA ASP A 7 11.34 -17.87 5.54
C ASP A 7 12.44 -17.50 4.54
N ALA A 8 12.54 -18.20 3.40
CA ALA A 8 13.49 -17.87 2.34
C ALA A 8 13.27 -16.46 1.78
N CYS A 9 12.01 -16.01 1.70
CA CYS A 9 11.65 -14.64 1.31
C CYS A 9 12.26 -13.61 2.26
N PHE A 10 12.01 -13.77 3.57
CA PHE A 10 12.49 -12.84 4.59
C PHE A 10 14.01 -12.92 4.78
N ARG A 11 14.61 -14.11 4.62
CA ARG A 11 16.08 -14.25 4.59
C ARG A 11 16.68 -13.48 3.41
N PHE A 12 16.07 -13.54 2.23
CA PHE A 12 16.53 -12.77 1.09
C PHE A 12 16.41 -11.26 1.34
N LEU A 13 15.26 -10.77 1.82
CA LEU A 13 15.05 -9.34 2.08
C LEU A 13 16.01 -8.79 3.17
N ARG A 14 16.27 -9.56 4.23
CA ARG A 14 17.29 -9.20 5.24
C ARG A 14 18.70 -9.15 4.64
N ALA A 15 19.06 -10.13 3.81
CA ALA A 15 20.37 -10.15 3.17
C ALA A 15 20.52 -8.99 2.16
N LEU A 16 19.46 -8.66 1.42
CA LEU A 16 19.42 -7.51 0.51
C LEU A 16 19.60 -6.19 1.27
N ALA A 17 19.00 -6.05 2.46
CA ALA A 17 19.21 -4.87 3.30
C ALA A 17 20.70 -4.71 3.71
N LYS A 18 21.38 -5.82 4.02
CA LYS A 18 22.80 -5.82 4.42
C LYS A 18 23.78 -5.63 3.25
N HIS A 19 23.44 -6.17 2.08
CA HIS A 19 24.30 -6.21 0.89
C HIS A 19 23.63 -5.51 -0.30
N ASN A 20 23.19 -4.27 -0.09
CA ASN A 20 22.38 -3.52 -1.04
C ASN A 20 23.25 -2.91 -2.14
N ASP A 21 23.80 -3.75 -3.00
CA ASP A 21 24.60 -3.36 -4.16
C ASP A 21 24.26 -4.22 -5.39
N LYS A 22 24.61 -3.72 -6.58
CA LYS A 22 24.25 -4.36 -7.85
C LYS A 22 24.93 -5.71 -8.06
N THR A 23 26.16 -5.87 -7.59
CA THR A 23 26.95 -7.09 -7.74
C THR A 23 26.33 -8.22 -6.93
N TRP A 24 26.03 -7.95 -5.65
CA TRP A 24 25.38 -8.92 -4.78
C TRP A 24 24.00 -9.30 -5.30
N PHE A 25 23.19 -8.32 -5.73
CA PHE A 25 21.88 -8.61 -6.28
C PHE A 25 21.95 -9.45 -7.55
N ALA A 26 22.88 -9.17 -8.47
CA ALA A 26 23.05 -9.96 -9.68
C ALA A 26 23.36 -11.43 -9.36
N ALA A 27 24.25 -11.68 -8.40
CA ALA A 27 24.59 -13.03 -7.94
C ALA A 27 23.44 -13.75 -7.21
N ASN A 28 22.51 -13.01 -6.60
CA ASN A 28 21.37 -13.55 -5.85
C ASN A 28 20.02 -13.38 -6.57
N LYS A 29 20.04 -12.98 -7.85
CA LYS A 29 18.83 -12.64 -8.61
C LYS A 29 17.84 -13.81 -8.65
N GLN A 30 18.32 -15.04 -8.83
CA GLN A 30 17.43 -16.21 -8.87
C GLN A 30 16.68 -16.43 -7.54
N LYS A 31 17.32 -16.14 -6.39
CA LYS A 31 16.66 -16.22 -5.08
C LYS A 31 15.57 -15.16 -4.94
N TYR A 32 15.79 -13.95 -5.46
CA TYR A 32 14.74 -12.93 -5.54
C TYR A 32 13.56 -13.43 -6.38
N GLU A 33 13.85 -14.01 -7.56
CA GLU A 33 12.83 -14.56 -8.44
C GLU A 33 11.97 -15.62 -7.75
N ASP A 34 12.63 -16.63 -7.18
CA ASP A 34 11.96 -17.81 -6.65
C ASP A 34 11.24 -17.56 -5.32
N HIS A 35 11.81 -16.70 -4.48
CA HIS A 35 11.34 -16.54 -3.10
C HIS A 35 10.62 -15.22 -2.83
N VAL A 36 10.70 -14.25 -3.74
CA VAL A 36 10.03 -12.95 -3.58
C VAL A 36 9.09 -12.71 -4.76
N ARG A 37 9.62 -12.60 -5.99
CA ARG A 37 8.83 -12.16 -7.14
C ARG A 37 7.74 -13.16 -7.50
N GLN A 38 8.09 -14.41 -7.80
CA GLN A 38 7.10 -15.42 -8.22
C GLN A 38 6.01 -15.68 -7.18
N PRO A 39 6.33 -15.83 -5.87
CA PRO A 39 5.30 -15.88 -4.83
C PRO A 39 4.34 -14.71 -4.81
N PHE A 40 4.84 -13.49 -5.00
CA PHE A 40 4.01 -12.29 -5.05
C PHE A 40 3.11 -12.29 -6.28
N LEU A 41 3.62 -12.70 -7.43
CA LEU A 41 2.82 -12.80 -8.66
C LEU A 41 1.69 -13.83 -8.50
N ARG A 42 1.95 -14.97 -7.85
CA ARG A 42 0.90 -15.95 -7.52
C ARG A 42 -0.16 -15.36 -6.60
N LEU A 43 0.24 -14.67 -5.53
CA LEU A 43 -0.68 -13.97 -4.64
C LEU A 43 -1.55 -12.97 -5.42
N LEU A 44 -0.95 -12.17 -6.30
CA LEU A 44 -1.67 -11.20 -7.12
C LEU A 44 -2.70 -11.87 -8.03
N THR A 45 -2.37 -13.00 -8.65
CA THR A 45 -3.34 -13.78 -9.44
C THR A 45 -4.49 -14.27 -8.58
N ASP A 46 -4.20 -14.87 -7.43
CA ASP A 46 -5.23 -15.47 -6.57
C ASP A 46 -6.14 -14.43 -5.90
N LEU A 47 -5.67 -13.18 -5.74
CA LEU A 47 -6.48 -12.06 -5.26
C LEU A 47 -7.49 -11.51 -6.28
N GLN A 48 -7.37 -11.87 -7.56
CA GLN A 48 -8.27 -11.35 -8.62
C GLN A 48 -9.77 -11.60 -8.36
N PRO A 49 -10.23 -12.83 -8.05
CA PRO A 49 -11.65 -13.09 -7.79
C PRO A 49 -12.18 -12.33 -6.56
N ASP A 50 -11.43 -12.32 -5.46
CA ASP A 50 -11.82 -11.62 -4.23
C ASP A 50 -11.91 -10.10 -4.47
N LEU A 51 -10.96 -9.55 -5.23
CA LEU A 51 -10.96 -8.14 -5.58
C LEU A 51 -12.14 -7.77 -6.48
N ALA A 52 -12.51 -8.64 -7.43
CA ALA A 52 -13.68 -8.45 -8.28
C ALA A 52 -15.00 -8.49 -7.50
N ALA A 53 -15.07 -9.31 -6.44
CA ALA A 53 -16.22 -9.36 -5.53
C ALA A 53 -16.38 -8.06 -4.71
N ILE A 54 -15.27 -7.37 -4.41
CA ILE A 54 -15.32 -6.02 -3.79
C ILE A 54 -15.80 -4.99 -4.80
N SER A 55 -15.22 -4.97 -6.00
CA SER A 55 -15.65 -4.09 -7.08
C SER A 55 -15.03 -4.50 -8.43
N PRO A 56 -15.80 -4.47 -9.53
CA PRO A 56 -15.30 -4.81 -10.85
C PRO A 56 -14.31 -3.79 -11.43
N HIS A 57 -14.02 -2.68 -10.73
CA HIS A 57 -13.13 -1.61 -11.20
C HIS A 57 -11.70 -1.73 -10.65
N PHE A 58 -11.46 -2.55 -9.63
CA PHE A 58 -10.12 -2.79 -9.14
C PHE A 58 -9.41 -3.90 -9.92
N ARG A 59 -8.09 -3.81 -9.97
CA ARG A 59 -7.22 -4.71 -10.72
C ARG A 59 -6.07 -5.19 -9.84
N SER A 60 -5.84 -6.50 -9.89
CA SER A 60 -4.62 -7.15 -9.42
C SER A 60 -3.92 -7.72 -10.66
N ASP A 61 -2.95 -6.98 -11.21
CA ASP A 61 -2.27 -7.34 -12.46
C ASP A 61 -0.89 -7.96 -12.16
N PRO A 62 -0.69 -9.27 -12.37
CA PRO A 62 0.56 -9.96 -12.06
C PRO A 62 1.67 -9.72 -13.10
N LYS A 63 1.56 -8.71 -13.96
CA LYS A 63 2.67 -8.30 -14.83
C LYS A 63 3.87 -7.84 -14.02
N THR A 64 5.06 -8.27 -14.45
CA THR A 64 6.35 -7.89 -13.86
C THR A 64 6.74 -6.44 -14.13
N VAL A 65 6.14 -5.81 -15.15
CA VAL A 65 6.35 -4.40 -15.52
C VAL A 65 4.99 -3.75 -15.77
N GLY A 66 4.72 -2.63 -15.11
CA GLY A 66 3.50 -1.85 -15.28
C GLY A 66 2.24 -2.44 -14.63
N GLY A 67 2.34 -3.65 -14.06
CA GLY A 67 1.29 -4.29 -13.27
C GLY A 67 1.22 -3.80 -11.82
N SER A 68 0.63 -4.63 -10.95
CA SER A 68 0.43 -4.34 -9.53
C SER A 68 1.72 -4.45 -8.71
N LEU A 69 2.66 -5.30 -9.10
CA LEU A 69 3.91 -5.48 -8.36
C LEU A 69 4.85 -4.28 -8.58
N PHE A 70 5.37 -3.70 -7.50
CA PHE A 70 6.36 -2.66 -7.61
C PHE A 70 7.72 -3.22 -8.03
N ARG A 71 8.47 -2.45 -8.81
CA ARG A 71 9.87 -2.76 -9.08
C ARG A 71 10.65 -2.74 -7.77
N ILE A 72 11.53 -3.73 -7.59
CA ILE A 72 12.42 -3.81 -6.42
C ILE A 72 13.49 -2.71 -6.41
N TYR A 73 13.78 -2.11 -7.56
CA TYR A 73 14.67 -0.96 -7.66
C TYR A 73 14.10 0.25 -6.89
N ARG A 74 14.98 0.90 -6.13
CA ARG A 74 14.67 2.17 -5.44
C ARG A 74 14.81 3.33 -6.42
N ASP A 75 13.92 4.31 -6.30
CA ASP A 75 14.14 5.61 -6.91
C ASP A 75 14.98 6.47 -5.95
N ALA A 76 16.26 6.62 -6.25
CA ALA A 76 17.23 7.29 -5.36
C ALA A 76 17.47 8.77 -5.74
N ARG A 77 16.72 9.32 -6.72
CA ARG A 77 16.94 10.69 -7.22
C ARG A 77 16.78 11.74 -6.12
N PHE A 78 15.76 11.58 -5.29
CA PHE A 78 15.42 12.51 -4.21
C PHE A 78 15.61 11.92 -2.80
N SER A 79 16.13 10.69 -2.69
CA SER A 79 16.34 10.03 -1.40
C SER A 79 17.77 10.27 -0.88
N ASN A 80 17.92 10.49 0.43
CA ASN A 80 19.22 10.47 1.10
C ASN A 80 19.83 9.07 1.08
N ASP A 81 18.99 8.03 1.10
CA ASP A 81 19.41 6.65 0.93
C ASP A 81 19.64 6.34 -0.56
N LYS A 82 20.91 6.11 -0.91
CA LYS A 82 21.35 5.81 -2.28
C LYS A 82 21.38 4.32 -2.61
N SER A 83 20.81 3.47 -1.75
CA SER A 83 20.74 2.04 -2.02
C SER A 83 19.98 1.76 -3.34
N PRO A 84 20.49 0.88 -4.22
CA PRO A 84 19.86 0.58 -5.51
C PRO A 84 18.53 -0.18 -5.38
N TYR A 85 18.32 -0.92 -4.29
CA TYR A 85 17.16 -1.78 -4.09
C TYR A 85 16.39 -1.44 -2.81
N LYS A 86 15.11 -1.76 -2.82
CA LYS A 86 14.23 -1.72 -1.65
C LYS A 86 14.45 -2.99 -0.82
N PRO A 87 14.69 -2.90 0.51
CA PRO A 87 14.78 -4.06 1.39
C PRO A 87 13.41 -4.69 1.72
N TRP A 88 12.40 -4.35 0.91
CA TRP A 88 11.01 -4.75 1.03
C TRP A 88 10.42 -4.92 -0.37
N GLN A 89 9.33 -5.70 -0.47
CA GLN A 89 8.56 -5.84 -1.70
C GLN A 89 7.14 -5.35 -1.45
N GLY A 90 6.63 -4.52 -2.36
CA GLY A 90 5.26 -4.02 -2.28
C GLY A 90 4.48 -4.25 -3.57
N ALA A 91 3.16 -4.24 -3.46
CA ALA A 91 2.26 -4.22 -4.59
C ALA A 91 1.05 -3.32 -4.32
N ARG A 92 0.42 -2.88 -5.40
CA ARG A 92 -0.78 -2.06 -5.38
C ARG A 92 -1.88 -2.72 -6.18
N LEU A 93 -3.03 -2.95 -5.56
CA LEU A 93 -4.26 -3.31 -6.25
C LEU A 93 -5.00 -2.01 -6.57
N TYR A 94 -5.11 -1.69 -7.86
CA TYR A 94 -5.45 -0.33 -8.28
C TYR A 94 -6.79 -0.25 -8.98
N HIS A 95 -7.46 0.88 -8.83
CA HIS A 95 -8.60 1.22 -9.66
C HIS A 95 -8.18 1.40 -11.13
N GLU A 96 -8.95 0.91 -12.09
CA GLU A 96 -8.62 0.98 -13.52
C GLU A 96 -8.42 2.41 -14.02
N ARG A 97 -9.20 3.35 -13.47
CA ARG A 97 -9.14 4.80 -13.77
C ARG A 97 -8.00 5.55 -13.06
N ARG A 98 -7.04 4.89 -12.40
CA ARG A 98 -5.96 5.55 -11.62
C ARG A 98 -5.11 6.57 -12.39
N LYS A 99 -5.09 6.49 -13.72
CA LYS A 99 -4.35 7.41 -14.60
C LYS A 99 -5.20 8.62 -15.03
N LEU A 100 -6.50 8.58 -14.79
CA LEU A 100 -7.48 9.60 -15.19
C LEU A 100 -7.93 10.43 -13.99
N VAL A 101 -8.05 9.81 -12.82
CA VAL A 101 -8.50 10.46 -11.59
C VAL A 101 -7.68 9.96 -10.40
N PRO A 102 -7.56 10.78 -9.33
CA PRO A 102 -7.12 10.32 -8.02
C PRO A 102 -8.05 9.20 -7.56
N ALA A 103 -7.53 7.98 -7.50
CA ALA A 103 -8.32 6.80 -7.22
C ALA A 103 -7.70 6.01 -6.07
N PRO A 104 -8.53 5.49 -5.14
CA PRO A 104 -8.01 4.70 -4.04
C PRO A 104 -7.36 3.41 -4.55
N SER A 105 -6.55 2.82 -3.70
CA SER A 105 -5.97 1.50 -3.94
C SER A 105 -5.79 0.74 -2.64
N PHE A 106 -5.66 -0.57 -2.78
CA PHE A 106 -5.13 -1.42 -1.72
C PHE A 106 -3.62 -1.55 -1.91
N TYR A 107 -2.91 -1.57 -0.80
CA TYR A 107 -1.46 -1.69 -0.73
C TYR A 107 -1.09 -2.94 0.04
N LEU A 108 -0.09 -3.65 -0.47
CA LEU A 108 0.50 -4.83 0.18
C LEU A 108 1.97 -4.51 0.41
N HIS A 109 2.43 -4.64 1.66
CA HIS A 109 3.81 -4.42 2.06
C HIS A 109 4.40 -5.67 2.69
N LEU A 110 5.54 -6.12 2.17
CA LEU A 110 6.27 -7.28 2.67
C LEU A 110 7.70 -6.86 3.02
N GLN A 111 7.98 -6.75 4.32
CA GLN A 111 9.29 -6.42 4.87
C GLN A 111 9.54 -7.23 6.14
N PRO A 112 10.78 -7.72 6.37
CA PRO A 112 11.12 -8.34 7.64
C PRO A 112 10.82 -7.40 8.83
N GLY A 113 9.88 -7.81 9.69
CA GLY A 113 9.47 -7.04 10.88
C GLY A 113 8.38 -5.99 10.64
N GLU A 114 7.96 -5.77 9.40
CA GLU A 114 7.01 -4.70 9.05
C GLU A 114 6.13 -5.11 7.86
N CYS A 115 5.33 -6.16 8.03
CA CYS A 115 4.35 -6.56 7.01
C CYS A 115 2.99 -5.93 7.32
N PHE A 116 2.40 -5.24 6.35
CA PHE A 116 1.08 -4.65 6.51
C PHE A 116 0.32 -4.55 5.19
N VAL A 117 -0.97 -4.29 5.31
CA VAL A 117 -1.82 -3.93 4.19
C VAL A 117 -2.40 -2.54 4.46
N GLY A 118 -2.57 -1.76 3.39
CA GLY A 118 -3.16 -0.43 3.46
C GLY A 118 -4.30 -0.29 2.47
N ALA A 119 -5.21 0.65 2.70
CA ALA A 119 -6.28 0.98 1.76
C ALA A 119 -6.58 2.48 1.84
N GLY A 120 -6.83 3.10 0.68
CA GLY A 120 -7.24 4.50 0.61
C GLY A 120 -6.52 5.28 -0.48
N LEU A 121 -6.44 6.59 -0.27
CA LEU A 121 -5.71 7.53 -1.13
C LEU A 121 -4.38 7.89 -0.48
N TRP A 122 -3.27 7.54 -1.13
CA TRP A 122 -1.93 7.90 -0.68
C TRP A 122 -1.52 9.24 -1.29
N HIS A 123 -1.18 10.21 -0.43
CA HIS A 123 -0.79 11.58 -0.81
C HIS A 123 -1.64 12.20 -1.94
N PRO A 124 -2.98 12.31 -1.77
CA PRO A 124 -3.81 12.99 -2.75
C PRO A 124 -3.50 14.49 -2.81
N GLU A 125 -3.63 15.07 -4.00
CA GLU A 125 -3.58 16.53 -4.22
C GLU A 125 -4.57 17.28 -3.30
N PRO A 126 -4.27 18.53 -2.91
CA PRO A 126 -5.07 19.29 -1.93
C PRO A 126 -6.58 19.33 -2.23
N ASP A 127 -6.97 19.52 -3.50
CA ASP A 127 -8.37 19.56 -3.91
C ASP A 127 -9.08 18.22 -3.70
N THR A 128 -8.38 17.10 -3.93
CA THR A 128 -8.91 15.76 -3.69
C THR A 128 -9.04 15.51 -2.19
N GLN A 129 -8.02 15.86 -1.42
CA GLN A 129 -8.07 15.75 0.05
C GLN A 129 -9.23 16.56 0.63
N ARG A 130 -9.44 17.79 0.16
CA ARG A 130 -10.56 18.65 0.56
C ARG A 130 -11.91 18.04 0.23
N ARG A 131 -12.07 17.46 -0.98
CA ARG A 131 -13.32 16.79 -1.38
C ARG A 131 -13.65 15.59 -0.50
N VAL A 132 -12.66 14.76 -0.17
CA VAL A 132 -12.86 13.60 0.72
C VAL A 132 -13.26 14.07 2.12
N ARG A 133 -12.55 15.05 2.67
CA ARG A 133 -12.89 15.63 3.98
C ARG A 133 -14.30 16.21 4.00
N GLN A 134 -14.69 16.95 2.96
CA GLN A 134 -16.04 17.51 2.85
C GLN A 134 -17.09 16.40 2.78
N PHE A 135 -16.85 15.35 2.00
CA PHE A 135 -17.76 14.20 1.93
C PHE A 135 -17.96 13.54 3.31
N ILE A 136 -16.89 13.40 4.11
CA ILE A 136 -16.97 12.87 5.47
C ILE A 136 -17.83 13.77 6.37
N VAL A 137 -17.61 15.09 6.32
CA VAL A 137 -18.39 16.07 7.10
C VAL A 137 -19.86 16.07 6.71
N ASP A 138 -20.16 15.95 5.42
CA ASP A 138 -21.54 15.93 4.92
C ASP A 138 -22.23 14.58 5.18
N ASN A 139 -21.48 13.51 5.48
CA ASN A 139 -21.98 12.14 5.63
C ASN A 139 -21.42 11.42 6.87
N PRO A 140 -21.55 11.98 8.09
CA PRO A 140 -20.90 11.45 9.29
C PRO A 140 -21.40 10.06 9.67
N GLY A 141 -22.69 9.76 9.45
CA GLY A 141 -23.24 8.43 9.72
C GLY A 141 -22.64 7.35 8.82
N SER A 142 -22.50 7.63 7.52
CA SER A 142 -21.87 6.73 6.56
C SER A 142 -20.39 6.53 6.87
N TRP A 143 -19.69 7.59 7.26
CA TRP A 143 -18.30 7.52 7.67
C TRP A 143 -18.11 6.68 8.94
N LYS A 144 -18.94 6.91 9.97
CA LYS A 144 -18.96 6.12 11.20
C LYS A 144 -19.14 4.63 10.91
N ALA A 145 -20.08 4.29 10.03
CA ALA A 145 -20.33 2.90 9.64
C ALA A 145 -19.16 2.28 8.87
N ALA A 146 -18.46 3.05 8.03
CA ALA A 146 -17.35 2.55 7.22
C ALA A 146 -16.03 2.44 8.01
N ALA A 147 -15.66 3.48 8.75
CA ALA A 147 -14.36 3.63 9.40
C ALA A 147 -14.34 3.20 10.88
N HIS A 148 -15.47 3.33 11.58
CA HIS A 148 -15.56 3.12 13.04
C HIS A 148 -16.42 1.92 13.45
N ALA A 149 -16.94 1.14 12.51
CA ALA A 149 -17.66 -0.08 12.85
C ALA A 149 -16.75 -1.05 13.64
N PRO A 150 -17.23 -1.67 14.73
CA PRO A 150 -16.40 -2.52 15.59
C PRO A 150 -15.67 -3.66 14.86
N LYS A 151 -16.33 -4.26 13.84
CA LYS A 151 -15.72 -5.31 13.02
C LYS A 151 -14.55 -4.80 12.19
N PHE A 152 -14.60 -3.56 11.72
CA PHE A 152 -13.55 -2.93 10.94
C PHE A 152 -12.37 -2.54 11.86
N ARG A 153 -12.65 -1.82 12.95
CA ARG A 153 -11.65 -1.38 13.94
C ARG A 153 -10.91 -2.52 14.64
N LYS A 154 -11.48 -3.73 14.67
CA LYS A 154 -10.78 -4.94 15.17
C LYS A 154 -9.63 -5.39 14.26
N ARG A 155 -9.62 -4.98 13.00
CA ARG A 155 -8.68 -5.47 11.97
C ARG A 155 -7.81 -4.37 11.37
N PHE A 156 -8.30 -3.14 11.36
CA PHE A 156 -7.67 -2.01 10.69
C PHE A 156 -7.67 -0.79 11.61
N GLU A 157 -6.59 -0.04 11.52
CA GLU A 157 -6.36 1.21 12.22
C GLU A 157 -6.01 2.29 11.20
N PHE A 158 -6.15 3.56 11.59
CA PHE A 158 -5.68 4.67 10.77
C PHE A 158 -4.16 4.76 10.85
N GLU A 159 -3.54 5.27 9.79
CA GLU A 159 -2.12 5.61 9.81
C GLU A 159 -1.94 6.91 10.60
N GLU A 160 -1.04 6.90 11.59
CA GLU A 160 -0.86 8.01 12.54
C GLU A 160 0.45 8.79 12.34
N GLY A 161 1.27 8.42 11.35
CA GLY A 161 2.61 8.97 11.15
C GLY A 161 2.64 10.35 10.50
N GLU A 162 1.76 10.61 9.52
CA GLU A 162 1.76 11.88 8.75
C GLU A 162 0.47 12.70 8.95
N MET A 163 0.06 12.91 10.20
CA MET A 163 -1.16 13.66 10.54
C MET A 163 -0.92 15.17 10.70
N LEU A 164 -1.94 15.98 10.37
CA LEU A 164 -1.93 17.41 10.71
C LEU A 164 -1.95 17.62 12.23
N SER A 165 -1.16 18.55 12.73
CA SER A 165 -1.18 18.92 14.16
C SER A 165 -2.40 19.74 14.57
N ARG A 166 -3.08 20.37 13.60
CA ARG A 166 -4.26 21.22 13.82
C ARG A 166 -5.41 20.78 12.94
N PRO A 167 -6.67 21.00 13.35
CA PRO A 167 -7.83 20.80 12.49
C PRO A 167 -7.63 21.44 11.11
N PRO A 168 -7.97 20.74 10.02
CA PRO A 168 -7.80 21.28 8.68
C PRO A 168 -8.65 22.54 8.50
N ARG A 169 -8.05 23.59 7.91
CA ARG A 169 -8.73 24.88 7.71
C ARG A 169 -9.99 24.71 6.85
N GLY A 170 -11.08 25.32 7.29
CA GLY A 170 -12.36 25.30 6.58
C GLY A 170 -13.31 24.16 7.01
N PHE A 171 -12.96 23.41 8.05
CA PHE A 171 -13.82 22.40 8.66
C PHE A 171 -14.14 22.76 10.13
N PRO A 172 -15.34 22.43 10.64
CA PRO A 172 -15.70 22.69 12.04
C PRO A 172 -14.75 21.94 12.99
N ALA A 173 -14.15 22.67 13.93
CA ALA A 173 -13.19 22.08 14.87
C ALA A 173 -13.84 21.15 15.91
N ASP A 174 -15.15 21.28 16.10
CA ASP A 174 -16.01 20.47 16.97
C ASP A 174 -16.70 19.30 16.23
N PHE A 175 -16.32 19.04 14.98
CA PHE A 175 -16.85 17.89 14.23
C PHE A 175 -16.48 16.56 14.90
N GLU A 176 -17.44 15.62 15.01
CA GLU A 176 -17.28 14.33 15.71
C GLU A 176 -16.05 13.53 15.25
N PHE A 177 -15.72 13.59 13.95
CA PHE A 177 -14.57 12.88 13.37
C PHE A 177 -13.43 13.81 12.95
N ILE A 178 -13.22 14.91 13.67
CA ILE A 178 -12.18 15.90 13.31
C ILE A 178 -10.77 15.30 13.26
N GLU A 179 -10.47 14.31 14.11
CA GLU A 179 -9.18 13.62 14.13
C GLU A 179 -8.95 12.78 12.86
N ASP A 180 -10.01 12.21 12.27
CA ASP A 180 -9.90 11.48 11.00
C ASP A 180 -9.68 12.42 9.80
N LEU A 181 -10.00 13.71 9.96
CA LEU A 181 -9.73 14.71 8.93
C LEU A 181 -8.31 15.26 9.00
N LYS A 182 -7.58 15.06 10.12
CA LYS A 182 -6.21 15.55 10.28
C LYS A 182 -5.24 14.69 9.49
#